data_AF-A0A1I9GAZ7-F1
#
_entry.id   AF-A0A1I9GAZ7-F1
#
_cell.length_a   1.000
_cell.length_b   1.000
_cell.length_c   1.000
_cell.angle_alpha   90.00
_cell.angle_beta   90.00
_cell.angle_gamma   90.00
#
_symmetry.space_group_name_H-M   'P 1'
#
loop_
_entity.id
_entity.type
_entity.pdbx_description
1 polymer ?
#
loop_
_entity_poly.entity_id
_entity_poly.type
_entity_poly.pdbx_seq_one_letter_code
_entity_poly.pdbx_strand_id
1 'polypeptide(L)'
;IHHGHEWDVEVEKVCNGYHVQFRPLTSGEHEIEIVINGQQLGIGPFVMEVSEPPKIARIPSTILAGKEISFELDTGDVAQRNVKVEVKNAKNELVPAKIEVGNDGIVRAVCT
;
A
#
# COMPACT_ATOMS: atom_id res chain seq x y z
N ILE A 1 -9.83 0.64 27.04
CA ILE A 1 -10.95 1.12 26.19
C ILE A 1 -10.46 0.95 24.77
N HIS A 2 -10.72 -0.21 24.16
CA HIS A 2 -10.41 -0.43 22.75
C HIS A 2 -11.46 0.35 21.96
N HIS A 3 -11.02 1.36 21.21
CA HIS A 3 -11.89 2.10 20.31
C HIS A 3 -12.26 1.18 19.13
N GLY A 4 -13.22 0.29 19.37
CA GLY A 4 -13.79 -0.59 18.36
C GLY A 4 -14.54 0.25 17.34
N HIS A 5 -13.90 0.54 16.22
CA HIS A 5 -14.61 0.93 15.02
C HIS A 5 -15.27 -0.35 14.49
N GLU A 6 -16.59 -0.44 14.61
CA GLU A 6 -17.37 -1.43 13.88
C GLU A 6 -17.30 -1.04 12.40
N TRP A 7 -16.57 -1.82 11.61
CA TRP A 7 -16.48 -1.62 10.17
C TRP A 7 -17.72 -2.22 9.49
N ASP A 8 -18.17 -1.60 8.40
CA ASP A 8 -19.18 -2.20 7.52
C ASP A 8 -18.62 -3.53 6.99
N VAL A 9 -19.10 -4.64 7.54
CA VAL A 9 -18.79 -5.98 7.08
C VAL A 9 -19.90 -6.44 6.15
N GLU A 10 -19.55 -6.72 4.91
CA GLU A 10 -20.47 -7.32 3.95
C GLU A 10 -20.39 -8.84 4.09
N VAL A 11 -21.52 -9.49 4.39
CA VAL A 11 -21.62 -10.94 4.51
C VAL A 11 -22.57 -11.48 3.45
N GLU A 12 -22.07 -12.39 2.63
CA GLU A 12 -22.84 -13.08 1.61
C GLU A 12 -22.92 -14.57 1.93
N LYS A 13 -24.13 -15.15 1.95
CA LYS A 13 -24.32 -16.59 2.08
C LYS A 13 -24.12 -17.25 0.71
N VAL A 14 -23.21 -18.21 0.63
CA VAL A 14 -22.94 -19.01 -0.58
C VAL A 14 -23.33 -20.47 -0.36
N CYS A 15 -23.34 -21.28 -1.44
CA CYS A 15 -23.84 -22.67 -1.40
C CYS A 15 -23.21 -23.55 -0.30
N ASN A 16 -21.97 -23.28 0.08
CA ASN A 16 -21.19 -24.06 1.03
C ASN A 16 -20.59 -23.23 2.18
N GLY A 17 -21.10 -22.03 2.47
CA GLY A 17 -20.54 -21.19 3.53
C GLY A 17 -20.96 -19.73 3.48
N TYR A 18 -20.07 -18.87 3.97
CA TYR A 18 -20.23 -17.41 3.95
C TYR A 18 -18.98 -16.77 3.36
N HIS A 19 -19.16 -15.78 2.50
CA HIS A 19 -18.13 -14.82 2.15
C HIS A 19 -18.26 -13.61 3.06
N VAL A 20 -17.15 -13.18 3.63
CA VAL A 20 -17.07 -12.02 4.54
C VAL A 20 -16.06 -11.05 3.94
N GLN A 21 -16.49 -9.81 3.73
CA GLN A 21 -15.67 -8.75 3.16
C GLN A 21 -15.69 -7.53 4.07
N PHE A 22 -14.51 -6.95 4.29
CA PHE A 22 -14.35 -5.67 4.96
C PHE A 22 -13.22 -4.88 4.30
N ARG A 23 -13.21 -3.55 4.46
CA ARG A 23 -12.12 -2.68 4.01
C ARG A 23 -11.50 -1.98 5.23
N PRO A 24 -10.22 -2.24 5.57
CA PRO A 24 -9.56 -1.52 6.64
C PRO A 24 -9.36 -0.05 6.24
N LEU A 25 -9.58 0.89 7.16
CA LEU A 25 -9.34 2.33 6.91
C LEU A 25 -7.99 2.84 7.45
N THR A 26 -7.30 2.04 8.25
CA THR A 26 -6.01 2.39 8.86
C THR A 26 -4.94 1.40 8.45
N SER A 27 -3.71 1.87 8.28
CA SER A 27 -2.55 0.97 8.20
C SER A 27 -2.30 0.29 9.54
N GLY A 28 -1.63 -0.85 9.50
CA GLY A 28 -1.18 -1.62 10.67
C GLY A 28 -1.73 -3.03 10.70
N GLU A 29 -1.43 -3.72 11.80
CA GLU A 29 -1.91 -5.07 12.08
C GLU A 29 -3.37 -5.03 12.55
N HIS A 30 -4.20 -5.87 11.94
CA HIS A 30 -5.61 -6.05 12.28
C HIS A 30 -5.86 -7.51 12.63
N GLU A 31 -6.34 -7.75 13.85
CA GLU A 31 -6.76 -9.06 14.31
C GLU A 31 -8.24 -9.26 14.00
N ILE A 32 -8.58 -10.33 13.27
CA ILE A 32 -9.93 -10.63 12.83
C ILE A 32 -10.41 -11.87 13.57
N GLU A 33 -11.47 -11.68 14.36
CA GLU A 33 -12.16 -12.74 15.08
C GLU A 33 -13.51 -13.03 14.44
N ILE A 34 -13.81 -14.32 14.24
CA ILE A 34 -15.11 -14.77 13.75
C ILE A 34 -15.84 -15.44 14.91
N VAL A 35 -17.02 -14.93 15.26
CA VAL A 35 -17.85 -15.45 16.36
C VAL A 35 -19.16 -15.98 15.81
N ILE A 36 -19.53 -17.22 16.16
CA ILE A 36 -20.81 -17.84 15.80
C ILE A 36 -21.54 -18.21 17.09
N ASN A 37 -22.76 -17.70 17.27
CA ASN A 37 -23.60 -17.92 18.47
C ASN A 37 -22.87 -17.60 19.79
N GLY A 38 -22.05 -16.54 19.81
CA GLY A 38 -21.28 -16.13 20.99
C GLY A 38 -20.03 -16.98 21.26
N GLN A 39 -19.69 -17.93 20.39
CA GLN A 39 -18.48 -18.74 20.48
C GLN A 39 -17.52 -18.39 19.34
N GLN A 40 -16.25 -18.12 19.69
CA GLN A 40 -15.20 -17.92 18.71
C GLN A 40 -15.04 -19.18 17.85
N LEU A 41 -15.05 -18.98 16.54
CA LEU A 41 -14.74 -20.00 15.57
C LEU A 41 -13.24 -20.26 15.69
N GLY A 42 -12.84 -21.36 16.34
CA GLY A 42 -11.46 -21.68 16.75
C GLY A 42 -10.43 -21.89 15.62
N ILE A 43 -10.68 -21.31 14.46
CA ILE A 43 -9.81 -21.17 13.29
C ILE A 43 -9.22 -19.75 13.19
N GLY A 44 -9.38 -18.92 14.24
CA GLY A 44 -8.78 -17.59 14.35
C GLY A 44 -8.06 -17.37 15.69
N PRO A 45 -7.31 -16.27 15.83
CA PRO A 45 -7.44 -15.05 15.02
C PRO A 45 -6.74 -15.11 13.65
N PHE A 46 -7.35 -14.44 12.66
CA PHE A 46 -6.68 -14.14 11.40
C PHE A 46 -5.98 -12.79 11.50
N VAL A 47 -4.70 -12.72 11.12
CA VAL A 47 -3.93 -11.48 11.15
C VAL A 47 -3.86 -10.90 9.75
N MET A 48 -4.26 -9.64 9.60
CA MET A 48 -4.14 -8.86 8.37
C MET A 48 -3.19 -7.69 8.59
N GLU A 49 -2.18 -7.57 7.73
CA GLU A 49 -1.26 -6.44 7.74
C GLU A 49 -1.59 -5.47 6.61
N VAL A 50 -1.91 -4.22 6.96
CA VAL A 50 -2.30 -3.18 6.03
C VAL A 50 -1.16 -2.16 5.93
N SER A 51 -0.51 -2.07 4.77
CA SER A 51 0.56 -1.08 4.55
C SER A 51 -0.01 0.30 4.17
N GLU A 52 0.67 1.36 4.61
CA GLU A 52 0.44 2.70 4.05
C GLU A 52 0.79 2.72 2.55
N PRO A 53 0.06 3.49 1.73
CA PRO A 53 0.47 3.71 0.34
C PRO A 53 1.83 4.43 0.29
N PRO A 54 2.68 4.13 -0.71
CA PRO A 54 3.95 4.83 -0.88
C PRO A 54 3.77 6.35 -0.98
N LYS A 55 4.66 7.10 -0.35
CA LYS A 55 4.65 8.56 -0.34
C LYS A 55 5.71 9.07 -1.31
N ILE A 56 5.28 9.76 -2.35
CA ILE A 56 6.19 10.42 -3.28
C ILE A 56 6.67 11.73 -2.62
N ALA A 57 7.99 11.90 -2.49
CA ALA A 57 8.55 13.16 -2.04
C ALA A 57 8.18 14.28 -3.02
N ARG A 58 8.07 15.51 -2.51
CA ARG A 58 7.55 16.64 -3.29
C ARG A 58 8.34 16.84 -4.59
N ILE A 59 7.69 16.55 -5.71
CA ILE A 59 8.22 16.80 -7.06
C ILE A 59 8.26 18.33 -7.28
N PRO A 60 9.40 18.91 -7.69
CA PRO A 60 9.46 20.33 -8.01
C PRO A 60 8.55 20.65 -9.21
N SER A 61 7.79 21.74 -9.11
CA SER A 61 6.85 22.18 -10.14
C SER A 61 7.52 22.72 -11.41
N THR A 62 8.84 22.88 -11.40
CA THR A 62 9.62 23.38 -12.53
C THR A 62 10.96 22.67 -12.55
N ILE A 63 11.34 22.20 -13.74
CA ILE A 63 12.61 21.54 -13.98
C ILE A 63 13.31 22.25 -15.13
N LEU A 64 14.64 22.31 -15.09
CA LEU A 64 15.43 22.88 -16.17
C LEU A 64 15.77 21.76 -17.14
N ALA A 65 15.37 21.91 -18.41
CA ALA A 65 15.69 20.94 -19.45
C ALA A 65 17.21 20.68 -19.52
N GLY A 66 17.61 19.41 -19.59
CA GLY A 66 19.01 19.00 -19.64
C GLY A 66 19.74 19.03 -18.29
N LYS A 67 19.04 19.33 -17.19
CA LYS A 67 19.55 19.06 -15.84
C LYS A 67 18.94 17.80 -15.29
N GLU A 68 19.77 16.99 -14.64
CA GLU A 68 19.31 15.83 -13.88
C GLU A 68 18.34 16.28 -12.79
N ILE A 69 17.24 15.55 -12.68
CA ILE A 69 16.32 15.63 -11.55
C ILE A 69 16.25 14.28 -10.86
N SER A 70 16.29 14.31 -9.53
CA SER A 70 16.08 13.15 -8.68
C SER A 70 14.71 13.24 -8.00
N PHE A 71 13.97 12.14 -8.02
CA PHE A 71 12.74 11.95 -7.27
C PHE A 71 12.95 10.87 -6.22
N GLU A 72 12.48 11.11 -5.00
CA GLU A 72 12.51 10.13 -3.93
C GLU A 72 11.09 9.62 -3.68
N LEU A 73 10.93 8.30 -3.65
CA LEU A 73 9.71 7.61 -3.30
C LEU A 73 9.96 6.87 -2.00
N ASP A 74 9.30 7.32 -0.93
CA ASP A 74 9.27 6.59 0.33
C ASP A 74 8.26 5.45 0.22
N THR A 75 8.78 4.23 0.23
CA THR A 75 7.97 3.01 0.12
C THR A 75 7.67 2.37 1.47
N GLY A 76 8.18 2.93 2.58
CA GLY A 76 8.11 2.28 3.89
C GLY A 76 8.65 0.84 3.82
N ASP A 77 7.98 -0.10 4.51
CA ASP A 77 8.31 -1.53 4.46
C ASP A 77 7.93 -2.21 3.12
N VAL A 78 7.24 -1.51 2.22
CA VAL A 78 6.94 -2.00 0.86
C VAL A 78 8.23 -2.15 0.04
N ALA A 79 9.37 -1.62 0.50
CA ALA A 79 10.69 -1.83 -0.09
C ALA A 79 11.11 -3.32 -0.19
N GLN A 80 10.47 -4.22 0.56
CA GLN A 80 10.63 -5.68 0.39
C GLN A 80 9.81 -6.26 -0.77
N ARG A 81 8.95 -5.46 -1.41
CA ARG A 81 8.13 -5.85 -2.56
C ARG A 81 8.67 -5.21 -3.83
N ASN A 82 8.46 -5.87 -4.97
CA ASN A 82 8.96 -5.41 -6.28
C ASN A 82 8.38 -4.03 -6.65
N VAL A 83 9.15 -2.94 -6.42
CA VAL A 83 8.76 -1.58 -6.82
C VAL A 83 9.07 -1.37 -8.30
N LYS A 84 8.06 -0.99 -9.09
CA LYS A 84 8.22 -0.56 -10.48
C LYS A 84 8.00 0.94 -10.59
N VAL A 85 9.01 1.67 -11.07
CA VAL A 85 8.91 3.11 -11.32
C VAL A 85 8.93 3.36 -12.83
N GLU A 86 7.98 4.16 -13.32
CA GLU A 86 7.92 4.65 -14.70
C GLU A 86 7.85 6.18 -14.69
N VAL A 87 8.75 6.83 -15.41
CA VAL A 87 8.71 8.28 -15.64
C VAL A 87 8.15 8.52 -17.04
N LYS A 88 7.13 9.38 -17.16
CA LYS A 88 6.49 9.72 -18.45
C LYS A 88 6.50 11.21 -18.67
N ASN A 89 6.68 11.63 -19.92
CA ASN A 89 6.61 13.03 -20.32
C ASN A 89 5.14 13.48 -20.52
N ALA A 90 4.93 14.75 -20.88
CA ALA A 90 3.61 15.32 -21.14
C ALA A 90 2.84 14.65 -22.30
N LYS A 91 3.51 13.87 -23.15
CA LYS A 91 2.91 13.07 -24.24
C LYS A 91 2.66 11.61 -23.83
N ASN A 92 2.84 11.27 -22.55
CA ASN A 92 2.70 9.92 -22.00
C ASN A 92 3.75 8.91 -22.53
N GLU A 93 4.88 9.40 -23.03
CA GLU A 93 6.01 8.57 -23.50
C GLU A 93 6.98 8.32 -22.35
N LEU A 94 7.56 7.11 -22.29
CA LEU A 94 8.54 6.76 -21.27
C LEU A 94 9.82 7.59 -21.41
N VAL A 95 10.23 8.21 -20.30
CA VAL A 95 11.51 8.92 -20.18
C VAL A 95 12.53 7.95 -19.57
N PRO A 96 13.74 7.82 -20.15
CA PRO A 96 14.81 7.06 -19.52
C PRO A 96 15.07 7.58 -18.10
N ALA A 97 14.92 6.70 -17.12
CA ALA A 97 15.18 7.00 -15.72
C ALA A 97 16.07 5.92 -15.13
N LYS A 98 17.10 6.34 -14.41
CA LYS A 98 17.91 5.46 -13.57
C LYS A 98 17.18 5.27 -12.25
N ILE A 99 16.92 4.02 -11.87
CA ILE A 99 16.25 3.68 -10.61
C ILE A 99 17.27 3.08 -9.65
N GLU A 100 17.32 3.61 -8.44
CA GLU A 100 18.16 3.12 -7.35
C GLU A 100 17.26 2.82 -6.15
N VAL A 101 17.27 1.58 -5.67
CA VAL A 101 16.52 1.17 -4.46
C VAL A 101 17.48 1.25 -3.28
N GLY A 102 17.21 2.16 -2.35
CA GLY A 102 17.97 2.28 -1.11
C GLY A 102 17.54 1.26 -0.06
N ASN A 103 18.45 0.95 0.87
CA ASN A 103 18.15 0.09 2.03
C ASN A 103 17.35 0.82 3.12
N ASP A 104 17.08 2.11 2.93
CA ASP A 104 16.32 3.02 3.77
C ASP A 104 14.82 3.03 3.47
N GLY A 105 14.35 2.16 2.54
CA GLY A 105 12.98 2.17 2.05
C GLY A 105 12.70 3.28 1.04
N ILE A 106 13.73 4.00 0.59
CA ILE A 106 13.62 5.08 -0.37
C ILE A 106 14.08 4.61 -1.75
N VAL A 107 13.19 4.74 -2.73
CA VAL A 107 13.51 4.52 -4.14
C VAL A 107 13.82 5.86 -4.79
N ARG A 108 14.99 5.97 -5.41
CA ARG A 108 15.47 7.18 -6.10
C ARG A 108 15.36 6.98 -7.60
N ALA A 109 14.66 7.87 -8.27
CA ALA A 109 14.53 7.89 -9.73
C ALA A 109 15.19 9.14 -10.28
N VAL A 110 16.18 8.98 -11.17
CA VAL A 110 16.92 10.09 -11.79
C VAL A 110 16.63 10.12 -13.28
N CYS A 111 16.17 11.25 -13.81
CA CYS A 111 15.97 11.47 -15.25
C CYS A 111 16.47 12.86 -15.70
N THR A 112 16.54 13.06 -17.02
CA THR A 112 17.03 14.27 -17.70
C THR A 112 16.05 14.80 -18.74
#